data_AF-A0A372FCL2-F1
#
_entry.id   AF-A0A372FCL2-F1
#
_cell.length_a   1.000
_cell.length_b   1.000
_cell.length_c   1.000
_cell.angle_alpha   90.00
_cell.angle_beta   90.00
_cell.angle_gamma   90.00
#
_symmetry.space_group_name_H-M   'P 1'
#
loop_
_entity.id
_entity.type
_entity.pdbx_description
1 polymer ?
#
loop_
_entity_poly.entity_id
_entity_poly.type
_entity_poly.pdbx_seq_one_letter_code
_entity_poly.pdbx_strand_id
1 'polypeptide(L)' 'MKSYEEFKSTVYHALESSHIIPEEIVEHDAGITVSMSNDEEMPEYLRNLSNILVAQHLRFKSSVSIPSHIQTISISIFNR' A
#
# COMPACT_ATOMS: atom_id res chain seq x y z
N MET A 1 16.41 10.74 6.81
CA MET A 1 15.67 9.85 5.90
C MET A 1 15.52 8.52 6.62
N LYS A 2 14.31 7.93 6.64
CA LYS A 2 14.16 6.52 7.05
C LYS A 2 14.99 5.66 6.08
N SER A 3 15.62 4.60 6.56
CA SER A 3 16.28 3.65 5.66
C SER A 3 15.23 2.93 4.80
N TYR A 4 15.63 2.38 3.65
CA TYR A 4 14.71 1.61 2.80
C TYR A 4 14.11 0.41 3.57
N GLU A 5 14.90 -0.23 4.44
CA GLU A 5 14.43 -1.33 5.30
C GLU A 5 13.39 -0.87 6.34
N GLU A 6 13.55 0.33 6.92
CA GLU A 6 12.54 0.91 7.82
C GLU A 6 11.25 1.27 7.07
N PHE A 7 11.37 1.80 5.85
CA PHE A 7 10.23 2.06 4.97
C PHE A 7 9.48 0.77 4.67
N LYS A 8 10.20 -0.27 4.24
CA LYS A 8 9.66 -1.59 3.92
C LYS A 8 8.90 -2.16 5.13
N SER A 9 9.54 -2.22 6.28
CA SER A 9 8.92 -2.68 7.53
C SER A 9 7.65 -1.90 7.89
N THR A 10 7.68 -0.56 7.72
CA THR A 10 6.50 0.29 7.93
C THR A 10 5.35 -0.08 7.01
N VAL A 11 5.61 -0.32 5.72
CA VAL A 11 4.59 -0.70 4.74
C VAL A 11 3.98 -2.06 5.05
N TYR A 12 4.80 -3.08 5.33
CA TYR A 12 4.31 -4.42 5.67
C TYR A 12 3.44 -4.41 6.93
N HIS A 13 3.89 -3.72 7.97
CA HIS A 13 3.10 -3.58 9.20
C HIS A 13 1.77 -2.84 8.96
N ALA A 14 1.77 -1.83 8.08
CA ALA A 14 0.56 -1.09 7.73
C ALA A 14 -0.44 -1.97 6.95
N LEU A 15 0.03 -2.83 6.05
CA LEU A 15 -0.81 -3.80 5.34
C LEU A 15 -1.46 -4.79 6.32
N GLU A 16 -0.67 -5.37 7.22
CA GLU A 16 -1.15 -6.31 8.25
C GLU A 16 -2.18 -5.65 9.17
N SER A 17 -1.89 -4.45 9.67
CA SER A 17 -2.82 -3.67 10.52
C SER A 17 -4.12 -3.29 9.80
N SER A 18 -4.12 -3.27 8.48
CA SER A 18 -5.27 -2.93 7.64
C SER A 18 -6.04 -4.15 7.14
N HIS A 19 -5.65 -5.37 7.57
CA HIS A 19 -6.23 -6.65 7.11
C HIS A 19 -6.14 -6.87 5.60
N ILE A 20 -5.16 -6.23 4.94
CA ILE A 20 -4.93 -6.40 3.51
C ILE A 20 -4.03 -7.61 3.30
N ILE A 21 -4.54 -8.61 2.59
CA ILE A 21 -3.79 -9.78 2.15
C ILE A 21 -3.42 -9.58 0.68
N PRO A 22 -2.17 -9.18 0.38
CA PRO A 22 -1.76 -8.95 -0.99
C PRO A 22 -1.54 -10.26 -1.74
N GLU A 23 -1.96 -10.30 -2.99
CA GLU A 23 -1.68 -11.41 -3.91
C GLU A 23 -0.27 -11.29 -4.48
N GLU A 24 0.17 -10.06 -4.73
CA GLU A 24 1.49 -9.75 -5.26
C GLU A 24 2.04 -8.49 -4.60
N ILE A 25 3.34 -8.52 -4.30
CA ILE A 25 4.10 -7.36 -3.84
C ILE A 25 5.33 -7.23 -4.74
N VAL A 26 5.50 -6.06 -5.34
CA VAL A 26 6.67 -5.73 -6.16
C VAL A 26 7.41 -4.57 -5.50
N GLU A 27 8.66 -4.81 -5.14
CA GLU A 27 9.57 -3.80 -4.60
C GLU A 27 10.29 -3.06 -5.73
N HIS A 28 10.45 -1.75 -5.58
CA HIS A 28 11.17 -0.86 -6.50
C HIS A 28 12.09 0.06 -5.71
N ASP A 29 13.11 0.63 -6.37
CA ASP A 29 14.10 1.53 -5.75
C ASP A 29 13.48 2.72 -4.97
N ALA A 30 12.26 3.14 -5.33
CA ALA A 30 11.58 4.29 -4.75
C ALA A 30 10.21 3.97 -4.12
N GLY A 31 9.81 2.70 -4.02
CA GLY A 31 8.49 2.35 -3.50
C GLY A 31 8.11 0.87 -3.59
N ILE A 32 6.89 0.57 -3.17
CA ILE A 32 6.31 -0.76 -3.16
C ILE A 32 4.97 -0.71 -3.88
N THR A 33 4.77 -1.62 -4.82
CA THR A 33 3.49 -1.85 -5.48
C THR A 33 2.85 -3.11 -4.91
N VAL A 34 1.56 -3.04 -4.61
CA VAL A 34 0.79 -4.13 -4.00
C VAL A 34 -0.45 -4.38 -4.86
N SER A 35 -0.69 -5.62 -5.26
CA SER A 35 -1.88 -6.04 -5.99
C SER A 35 -2.73 -6.98 -5.15
N MET A 36 -4.05 -6.82 -5.21
CA MET A 36 -5.03 -7.62 -4.48
C MET A 36 -6.37 -7.64 -5.22
N SER A 37 -7.19 -8.65 -4.98
CA SER A 37 -8.59 -8.64 -5.37
C SER A 37 -9.35 -7.48 -4.71
N ASN A 38 -10.27 -6.87 -5.44
CA ASN A 38 -11.11 -5.79 -4.95
C ASN A 38 -12.45 -6.35 -4.44
N ASP A 39 -12.51 -6.67 -3.15
CA ASP A 39 -13.70 -7.17 -2.46
C ASP A 39 -14.57 -6.04 -1.86
N GLU A 40 -15.67 -6.42 -1.20
CA GLU A 40 -16.64 -5.47 -0.60
C GLU A 40 -16.07 -4.70 0.60
N GLU A 41 -15.12 -5.27 1.34
CA GLU A 41 -14.51 -4.67 2.53
C GLU A 41 -13.29 -3.79 2.17
N MET A 42 -12.76 -3.95 0.96
CA MET A 42 -11.58 -3.26 0.44
C MET A 42 -11.61 -1.73 0.62
N PRO A 43 -12.73 -1.01 0.39
CA PRO A 43 -12.77 0.43 0.63
C PRO A 43 -12.43 0.84 2.07
N GLU A 44 -12.84 0.03 3.06
CA GLU A 44 -12.53 0.28 4.47
C GLU A 44 -11.07 -0.05 4.78
N TYR A 45 -10.56 -1.17 4.27
CA TYR A 45 -9.15 -1.56 4.41
C TYR A 45 -8.20 -0.52 3.80
N LEU A 46 -8.51 -0.01 2.61
CA LEU A 46 -7.75 1.05 1.95
C LEU A 46 -7.78 2.37 2.73
N ARG A 47 -8.93 2.70 3.35
CA ARG A 47 -9.05 3.89 4.21
C ARG A 47 -8.13 3.78 5.43
N ASN A 48 -8.13 2.61 6.08
CA ASN A 48 -7.26 2.35 7.24
C ASN A 48 -5.79 2.40 6.85
N LEU A 49 -5.42 1.75 5.74
CA LEU A 49 -4.06 1.76 5.21
C LEU A 49 -3.60 3.19 4.89
N SER A 50 -4.42 3.97 4.20
CA SER A 50 -4.13 5.36 3.87
C SER A 50 -3.86 6.19 5.13
N ASN A 51 -4.66 6.02 6.20
CA ASN A 51 -4.47 6.75 7.45
C ASN A 51 -3.12 6.43 8.11
N ILE A 52 -2.75 5.14 8.15
CA ILE A 52 -1.47 4.70 8.72
C ILE A 52 -0.31 5.26 7.90
N LEU A 53 -0.36 5.14 6.57
CA LEU A 53 0.71 5.58 5.68
C LEU A 53 0.90 7.10 5.69
N VAL A 54 -0.19 7.88 5.72
CA VAL A 54 -0.13 9.34 5.80
C VAL A 54 0.50 9.79 7.12
N ALA A 55 0.14 9.16 8.25
CA ALA A 55 0.76 9.43 9.54
C ALA A 55 2.27 9.14 9.55
N GLN A 56 2.74 8.24 8.67
CA GLN A 56 4.15 7.90 8.50
C GLN A 56 4.86 8.73 7.42
N HIS A 57 4.20 9.77 6.88
CA HIS A 57 4.67 10.57 5.75
C HIS A 57 5.05 9.71 4.54
N LEU A 58 4.15 8.80 4.14
CA LEU A 58 4.26 8.02 2.92
C LEU A 58 3.16 8.43 1.94
N ARG A 59 3.51 8.43 0.65
CA ARG A 59 2.58 8.69 -0.45
C ARG A 59 1.86 7.41 -0.82
N PHE A 60 0.54 7.51 -0.93
CA PHE A 60 -0.36 6.41 -1.26
C PHE A 60 -1.15 6.74 -2.53
N LYS A 61 -1.17 5.83 -3.50
CA LYS A 61 -1.99 5.93 -4.71
C LYS A 61 -2.61 4.57 -5.00
N SER A 62 -3.92 4.51 -5.18
CA SER A 62 -4.64 3.29 -5.52
C SER A 62 -5.27 3.41 -6.92
N SER A 63 -5.38 2.30 -7.63
CA SER A 63 -6.06 2.18 -8.93
C SER A 63 -6.70 0.80 -9.10
N VAL A 64 -7.93 0.73 -9.60
CA VAL A 64 -8.64 -0.53 -9.87
C VAL A 64 -8.64 -0.83 -11.37
N SER A 65 -8.28 -2.05 -11.73
CA SER A 65 -8.51 -2.62 -13.05
C SER A 65 -9.91 -3.21 -13.12
N ILE A 66 -10.83 -2.51 -13.79
CA ILE A 66 -12.26 -2.88 -13.88
C ILE A 66 -12.47 -4.29 -14.48
N PRO A 67 -11.78 -4.71 -15.56
CA PRO A 67 -12.01 -6.02 -16.16
C PRO A 67 -11.57 -7.21 -15.29
N SER A 68 -10.57 -6.99 -14.43
CA SER A 68 -9.99 -8.05 -13.59
C SER A 68 -10.38 -7.95 -12.13
N HIS A 69 -11.09 -6.88 -11.73
CA HIS A 69 -11.35 -6.55 -10.33
C HIS A 69 -10.08 -6.54 -9.45
N ILE A 70 -8.92 -6.27 -10.04
CA ILE A 70 -7.65 -6.17 -9.31
C ILE A 70 -7.46 -4.73 -8.87
N GLN A 71 -7.27 -4.54 -7.57
CA GLN A 71 -6.83 -3.31 -6.95
C GLN A 71 -5.30 -3.31 -6.87
N THR A 72 -4.68 -2.30 -7.49
CA THR A 72 -3.24 -2.05 -7.36
C THR A 72 -3.02 -0.80 -6.52
N ILE A 73 -2.06 -0.86 -5.59
CA ILE A 73 -1.67 0.23 -4.71
C ILE A 73 -0.17 0.50 -4.93
N SER A 74 0.19 1.75 -5.14
CA SER A 74 1.58 2.21 -5.17
C SER A 74 1.87 3.05 -3.93
N ILE A 75 2.89 2.64 -3.18
CA ILE A 75 3.34 3.28 -1.93
C ILE A 75 4.77 3.77 -2.13
N SER A 76 5.05 5.04 -1.86
CA SER A 76 6.37 5.63 -2.05
C SER A 76 6.69 6.67 -0.97
N ILE A 77 7.96 6.99 -0.78
CA ILE A 77 8.39 8.04 0.16
C ILE A 77 8.09 9.41 -0.47
N PHE A 78 7.72 10.42 0.33
CA PHE A 78 7.73 11.80 -0.16
C PHE A 78 9.16 12.21 -0.50
N ASN A 79 9.48 12.32 -1.79
CA ASN A 79 10.63 13.11 -2.21
C ASN A 79 10.26 14.59 -2.00
N ARG A 80 10.90 15.22 -1.01
CA ARG A 80 10.87 16.68 -0.86
C ARG A 80 11.60 17.35 -2.00
#